data_AF-A0A2L2WJ85-F1
#
_entry.id   AF-A0A2L2WJ85-F1
#
_cell.length_a   1.000
_cell.length_b   1.000
_cell.length_c   1.000
_cell.angle_alpha   90.00
_cell.angle_beta   90.00
_cell.angle_gamma   90.00
#
_symmetry.space_group_name_H-M   'P 1'
#
loop_
_entity.id
_entity.type
_entity.pdbx_description
1 polymer ?
#
loop_
_entity_poly.entity_id
_entity_poly.type
_entity_poly.pdbx_seq_one_letter_code
_entity_poly.pdbx_strand_id
1 'polypeptide(L)'
;MTQESIAKLIERYMDGDTTGSEEQALREYFNTAGDSIPDEWEPLRAIFAFVTAERKETATSQTAHQPERHKHQAGRTLHRVMMYVCPAAAAAMLVFGIVRHRPATAINHVVIDGIEYTDNDLAMQEAEQALKLVSSTDDDPFEALKMMSR
;
A
#
# COMPACT_ATOMS: atom_id res chain seq x y z
N MET A 1 15.67 -12.63 21.30
CA MET A 1 14.54 -13.44 20.79
C MET A 1 15.06 -14.83 20.51
N THR A 2 14.29 -15.87 20.83
CA THR A 2 14.61 -17.26 20.45
C THR A 2 14.14 -17.50 19.01
N GLN A 3 14.75 -18.46 18.31
CA GLN A 3 14.37 -18.79 16.93
C GLN A 3 12.89 -19.21 16.81
N GLU A 4 12.35 -19.93 17.79
CA GLU A 4 10.91 -20.27 17.86
C GLU A 4 10.01 -19.03 17.95
N SER A 5 10.41 -18.04 18.75
CA SER A 5 9.65 -16.79 18.88
C SER A 5 9.64 -15.99 17.57
N ILE A 6 10.73 -16.05 16.81
CA ILE A 6 10.84 -15.43 15.48
C ILE A 6 9.98 -16.20 14.47
N ALA A 7 10.01 -17.53 14.46
CA ALA A 7 9.20 -18.34 13.57
C ALA A 7 7.69 -18.04 13.73
N LYS A 8 7.20 -18.01 14.98
CA LYS A 8 5.81 -17.64 15.27
C LYS A 8 5.48 -16.20 14.89
N LEU A 9 6.46 -15.30 15.00
CA LEU A 9 6.26 -13.92 14.62
C LEU A 9 6.24 -13.75 13.09
N ILE A 10 7.02 -14.53 12.36
CA ILE A 10 7.00 -14.62 10.90
C ILE A 10 5.66 -15.18 10.41
N GLU A 11 5.14 -16.24 11.02
CA GLU A 11 3.83 -16.81 10.68
C GLU A 11 2.73 -15.74 10.76
N ARG A 12 2.63 -15.03 11.89
CA ARG A 12 1.67 -13.92 12.04
C ARG A 12 1.94 -12.75 11.09
N TYR A 13 3.19 -12.52 10.70
CA TYR A 13 3.52 -11.50 9.71
C TYR A 13 2.95 -11.87 8.34
N MET A 14 3.04 -13.16 7.96
CA MET A 14 2.42 -13.68 6.74
C MET A 14 0.89 -13.59 6.77
N ASP A 15 0.30 -13.80 7.94
CA ASP A 15 -1.15 -13.65 8.15
C ASP A 15 -1.61 -12.18 8.23
N GLY A 16 -0.68 -11.22 8.36
CA GLY A 16 -0.98 -9.79 8.46
C GLY A 16 -1.41 -9.31 9.86
N ASP A 17 -1.20 -10.14 10.88
CA ASP A 17 -1.63 -9.87 12.27
C ASP A 17 -0.56 -9.15 13.12
N THR A 18 0.57 -8.75 12.53
CA THR A 18 1.66 -8.11 13.27
C THR A 18 1.44 -6.62 13.50
N THR A 19 1.90 -6.17 14.66
CA THR A 19 1.99 -4.75 14.99
C THR A 19 3.29 -4.13 14.46
N GLY A 20 3.32 -2.79 14.29
CA GLY A 20 4.52 -2.10 13.81
C GLY A 20 5.76 -2.27 14.71
N SER A 21 5.58 -2.46 16.02
CA SER A 21 6.68 -2.77 16.94
C SER A 21 7.25 -4.17 16.74
N GLU A 22 6.39 -5.14 16.42
CA GLU A 22 6.81 -6.51 16.15
C GLU A 22 7.54 -6.61 14.80
N GLU A 23 7.06 -5.91 13.77
CA GLU A 23 7.78 -5.80 12.51
C GLU A 23 9.13 -5.09 12.67
N GLN A 24 9.24 -4.12 13.58
CA GLN A 24 10.53 -3.51 13.88
C GLN A 24 11.49 -4.51 14.54
N ALA A 25 11.00 -5.36 15.44
CA ALA A 25 11.81 -6.45 16.01
C ALA A 25 12.26 -7.47 14.94
N LEU A 26 11.41 -7.79 13.96
CA LEU A 26 11.80 -8.62 12.80
C LEU A 26 12.93 -7.96 12.01
N ARG A 27 12.83 -6.66 11.70
CA ARG A 27 13.89 -5.92 11.00
C ARG A 27 15.22 -5.97 11.76
N GLU A 28 15.19 -5.73 13.07
CA GLU A 28 16.38 -5.78 13.92
C GLU A 28 17.01 -7.17 13.94
N TYR A 29 16.17 -8.22 14.02
CA TYR A 29 16.62 -9.61 13.95
C TYR A 29 17.30 -9.93 12.62
N PHE A 30 16.65 -9.66 11.49
CA PHE A 30 17.21 -9.96 10.16
C PHE A 30 18.49 -9.15 9.86
N ASN A 31 18.65 -7.96 10.44
CA ASN A 31 19.85 -7.15 10.29
C ASN A 31 21.02 -7.61 11.17
N THR A 32 20.76 -8.36 12.26
CA THR A 32 21.79 -8.86 13.17
C THR A 32 22.13 -10.34 12.99
N ALA A 33 21.22 -11.13 12.43
CA ALA A 33 21.37 -12.58 12.32
C ALA A 33 22.41 -13.03 11.28
N GLY A 34 22.81 -12.19 10.32
CA GLY A 34 23.86 -12.51 9.34
C GLY A 34 23.54 -13.77 8.52
N ASP A 35 24.45 -14.75 8.53
CA ASP A 35 24.30 -16.06 7.87
C ASP A 35 23.63 -17.13 8.77
N SER A 36 23.17 -16.75 9.97
CA SER A 36 22.59 -17.68 10.95
C SER A 36 21.09 -17.94 10.71
N ILE A 37 20.59 -17.63 9.52
CA ILE A 37 19.17 -17.63 9.16
C ILE A 37 18.89 -18.87 8.30
N PRO A 38 17.81 -19.63 8.58
CA PRO A 38 17.36 -20.72 7.70
C PRO A 38 17.09 -20.25 6.27
N ASP A 39 17.38 -21.09 5.28
CA ASP A 39 17.14 -20.79 3.85
C ASP A 39 15.69 -20.37 3.56
N GLU A 40 14.73 -20.93 4.30
CA GLU A 40 13.30 -20.59 4.19
C GLU A 40 12.98 -19.12 4.48
N TRP A 41 13.83 -18.44 5.26
CA TRP A 41 13.63 -17.04 5.67
C TRP A 41 14.54 -16.06 4.89
N GLU A 42 15.34 -16.55 3.95
CA GLU A 42 16.17 -15.73 3.06
C GLU A 42 15.34 -14.70 2.27
N PRO A 43 14.16 -15.04 1.72
CA PRO A 43 13.32 -14.06 1.02
C PRO A 43 12.84 -12.94 1.94
N LEU A 44 12.54 -13.26 3.21
CA LEU A 44 12.11 -12.27 4.20
C LEU A 44 13.22 -11.29 4.54
N ARG A 45 14.46 -11.77 4.62
CA ARG A 45 15.63 -10.91 4.83
C ARG A 45 15.72 -9.83 3.76
N ALA A 46 15.52 -10.18 2.49
CA ALA A 46 15.55 -9.22 1.38
C ALA A 46 14.46 -8.14 1.54
N ILE A 47 13.24 -8.55 1.90
CA ILE A 47 12.11 -7.62 2.14
C ILE A 47 12.45 -6.66 3.29
N PHE A 48 12.88 -7.18 4.44
CA PHE A 48 13.18 -6.33 5.59
C PHE A 48 14.40 -5.42 5.37
N ALA A 49 15.39 -5.86 4.58
CA ALA A 49 16.52 -5.03 4.17
C ALA A 49 16.08 -3.86 3.30
N PHE A 50 15.21 -4.12 2.31
CA PHE A 50 14.64 -3.09 1.44
C PHE A 50 13.83 -2.05 2.23
N VAL A 51 12.90 -2.50 3.09
CA VAL A 51 12.08 -1.61 3.93
C VAL A 51 12.95 -0.74 4.84
N THR A 52 14.08 -1.28 5.32
CA THR A 52 15.04 -0.54 6.14
C THR A 52 15.75 0.55 5.35
N ALA A 53 16.12 0.28 4.09
CA ALA A 53 16.75 1.25 3.20
C ALA A 53 15.81 2.42 2.87
N GLU A 54 14.59 2.14 2.42
CA GLU A 54 13.55 3.13 2.11
C GLU A 54 13.25 4.06 3.31
N ARG A 55 13.19 3.50 4.52
CA ARG A 55 12.95 4.29 5.74
C ARG A 55 14.11 5.23 6.09
N LYS A 56 15.35 4.86 5.75
CA LYS A 56 16.52 5.74 5.95
C LYS A 56 16.53 6.89 4.94
N GLU A 57 16.15 6.62 3.70
CA GLU A 57 16.10 7.63 2.64
C GLU A 57 15.00 8.67 2.89
N THR A 58 13.83 8.23 3.36
CA THR A 58 12.74 9.13 3.76
C THR A 58 13.07 9.96 5.00
N ALA A 59 13.78 9.40 5.99
CA ALA A 59 14.25 10.15 7.16
C ALA A 59 15.31 11.22 6.78
N THR A 60 16.19 10.90 5.84
CA THR A 60 17.24 11.82 5.38
C THR A 60 16.64 12.97 4.56
N SER A 61 15.62 12.68 3.73
CA SER A 61 14.92 13.68 2.92
C SER A 61 14.05 14.64 3.75
N GLN A 62 13.51 14.20 4.89
CA GLN A 62 12.77 15.07 5.81
C GLN A 62 13.68 16.01 6.63
N THR A 63 14.99 15.74 6.67
CA THR A 63 15.96 16.58 7.42
C THR A 63 16.52 17.73 6.57
N ALA A 64 16.32 17.71 5.24
CA ALA A 64 16.83 18.74 4.32
C ALA A 64 16.02 20.06 4.31
N HIS A 65 14.91 20.15 5.05
CA HIS A 65 14.09 21.37 5.18
C HIS A 65 13.92 21.85 6.64
N GLN A 66 14.90 21.59 7.51
CA GLN A 66 14.92 22.18 8.85
C GLN A 66 16.12 23.14 8.95
N PRO A 67 15.91 24.47 9.10
CA PRO A 67 17.02 25.38 9.29
C PRO A 67 17.72 25.03 10.61
N GLU A 68 19.03 24.81 10.51
CA GLU A 68 20.00 24.68 11.60
C GLU A 68 19.66 25.61 12.77
N ARG A 69 19.05 25.05 13.83
CA ARG A 69 18.90 25.75 15.11
C ARG A 69 19.92 25.21 16.08
N HIS A 70 21.01 25.98 16.20
CA HIS A 70 22.04 25.84 17.21
C HIS A 70 21.45 25.52 18.60
N LYS A 71 22.00 24.49 19.22
CA LYS A 71 21.71 24.06 20.59
C LYS A 71 21.99 25.21 21.56
N HIS A 72 20.95 25.83 22.10
CA HIS A 72 21.02 26.53 23.38
C HIS A 72 20.12 25.82 24.39
N GLN A 73 20.80 25.09 25.26
CA GLN A 73 20.30 24.36 26.40
C GLN A 73 19.94 25.35 27.51
N ALA A 74 18.77 25.98 27.45
CA ALA A 74 18.19 26.72 28.57
C ALA A 74 16.69 26.95 28.34
N GLY A 75 15.85 26.53 29.30
CA GLY A 75 14.44 26.94 29.35
C GLY A 75 13.37 25.88 29.07
N ARG A 76 13.50 24.67 29.63
CA ARG A 76 12.44 23.61 29.62
C ARG A 76 11.14 23.99 30.36
N THR A 77 11.04 25.20 30.90
CA THR A 77 9.89 25.68 31.69
C THR A 77 8.90 26.52 30.88
N LEU A 78 9.32 27.18 29.79
CA LEU A 78 8.45 28.09 29.03
C LEU A 78 7.59 27.38 27.97
N HIS A 79 8.10 26.27 27.41
CA HIS A 79 7.37 25.49 26.39
C HIS A 79 6.09 24.83 26.94
N ARG A 80 6.01 24.59 28.27
CA ARG A 80 4.82 24.02 28.91
C ARG A 80 3.64 25.00 28.99
N VAL A 81 3.92 26.30 29.07
CA VAL A 81 2.87 27.33 29.16
C VAL A 81 2.36 27.71 27.76
N MET A 82 3.22 27.67 26.75
CA MET A 82 2.85 27.98 25.36
C MET A 82 2.01 26.86 24.69
N MET A 83 1.97 25.66 25.28
CA MET A 83 1.17 24.52 24.80
C MET A 83 -0.33 24.62 25.12
N TYR A 84 -0.78 25.67 25.81
CA TYR A 84 -2.19 25.88 26.18
C TYR A 84 -2.90 26.97 25.38
N VAL A 85 -2.35 27.40 24.24
CA VAL A 85 -3.04 28.34 23.33
C VAL A 85 -3.59 27.60 22.11
N CYS A 86 -4.88 27.26 22.21
CA CYS A 86 -5.85 26.93 21.14
C CYS A 86 -5.61 25.68 20.25
N PRO A 87 -6.00 24.47 20.70
CA PRO A 87 -6.11 23.30 19.83
C PRO A 87 -7.46 23.29 19.07
N ALA A 88 -7.79 24.38 18.36
CA ALA A 88 -8.97 24.42 17.49
C ALA A 88 -8.61 24.36 15.99
N ALA A 89 -7.36 24.68 15.63
CA ALA A 89 -6.94 24.75 14.22
C ALA A 89 -6.51 23.39 13.61
N ALA A 90 -6.04 22.44 14.43
CA ALA A 90 -5.47 21.19 13.94
C ALA A 90 -6.52 20.23 13.32
N ALA A 91 -7.73 20.18 13.88
CA ALA A 91 -8.80 19.31 13.37
C ALA A 91 -9.30 19.78 11.98
N ALA A 92 -9.40 21.10 11.76
CA ALA A 92 -9.83 21.65 10.48
C ALA A 92 -8.80 21.39 9.37
N MET A 93 -7.50 21.43 9.67
CA MET A 93 -6.45 21.11 8.70
C MET A 93 -6.42 19.63 8.31
N LEU A 94 -6.70 18.73 9.25
CA LEU A 94 -6.82 17.29 8.94
C LEU A 94 -8.00 17.01 8.02
N VAL A 95 -9.18 17.59 8.30
CA VAL A 95 -10.37 17.41 7.45
C VAL A 95 -10.15 18.03 6.06
N PHE A 96 -9.55 19.22 5.98
CA PHE A 96 -9.25 19.87 4.70
C PHE A 96 -8.23 19.07 3.87
N GLY A 97 -7.20 18.50 4.52
CA GLY A 97 -6.24 17.61 3.88
C GLY A 97 -6.91 16.36 3.30
N ILE A 98 -7.75 15.67 4.07
CA ILE A 98 -8.46 14.45 3.62
C ILE A 98 -9.41 14.74 2.45
N VAL A 99 -10.13 15.87 2.48
CA VAL A 99 -11.06 16.24 1.40
C VAL A 99 -10.30 16.59 0.11
N ARG A 100 -9.16 17.26 0.22
CA ARG A 100 -8.39 17.72 -0.95
C ARG A 100 -7.50 16.63 -1.55
N HIS A 101 -7.20 15.58 -0.78
CA HIS A 101 -6.31 14.49 -1.18
C HIS A 101 -7.04 13.20 -1.51
N ARG A 102 -8.35 13.25 -1.81
CA ARG A 102 -9.01 12.11 -2.46
C ARG A 102 -8.48 12.01 -3.89
N PRO A 103 -7.70 10.98 -4.25
CA PRO A 103 -7.45 10.72 -5.65
C PRO A 103 -8.81 10.42 -6.29
N ALA A 104 -9.12 11.09 -7.39
CA ALA A 104 -10.22 10.71 -8.27
C ALA A 104 -9.86 9.34 -8.85
N THR A 105 -10.08 8.29 -8.08
CA THR A 105 -9.86 6.91 -8.49
C THR A 105 -11.03 6.53 -9.37
N ALA A 106 -10.91 6.84 -10.67
CA ALA A 106 -11.59 6.04 -11.67
C ALA A 106 -10.93 4.66 -11.63
N ILE A 107 -11.55 3.74 -10.88
CA ILE A 107 -11.10 2.34 -10.71
C ILE A 107 -11.25 1.55 -12.03
N ASN A 108 -12.00 2.08 -13.00
CA ASN A 108 -12.32 1.41 -14.24
C ASN A 108 -11.47 1.99 -15.38
N HIS A 109 -10.61 1.15 -15.95
CA HIS A 109 -9.87 1.40 -17.19
C HIS A 109 -10.12 0.22 -18.13
N VAL A 110 -10.13 0.49 -19.43
CA VAL A 110 -10.26 -0.52 -20.48
C VAL A 110 -9.06 -0.41 -21.39
N VAL A 111 -8.49 -1.55 -21.77
CA VAL A 111 -7.37 -1.64 -22.70
C VAL A 111 -7.91 -2.05 -24.06
N ILE A 112 -7.82 -1.15 -25.03
CA ILE A 112 -8.16 -1.41 -26.44
C ILE A 112 -6.85 -1.33 -27.23
N ASP A 113 -6.50 -2.40 -27.94
CA ASP A 113 -5.26 -2.50 -28.74
C ASP A 113 -3.96 -2.16 -27.99
N GLY A 114 -3.92 -2.43 -26.69
CA GLY A 114 -2.74 -2.19 -25.84
C GLY A 114 -2.59 -0.77 -25.32
N ILE A 115 -3.58 0.10 -25.56
CA ILE A 115 -3.63 1.46 -25.01
C ILE A 115 -4.66 1.51 -23.88
N GLU A 116 -4.27 2.10 -22.75
CA GLU A 116 -5.15 2.30 -21.59
C GLU A 116 -6.06 3.51 -21.82
N TYR A 117 -7.37 3.29 -21.74
CA TYR A 117 -8.39 4.33 -21.76
C TYR A 117 -9.09 4.42 -20.40
N THR A 118 -9.19 5.64 -19.87
CA THR A 118 -9.88 5.95 -18.59
C THR A 118 -11.26 6.57 -18.81
N ASP A 119 -11.67 6.76 -20.06
CA ASP A 119 -12.98 7.29 -20.41
C ASP A 119 -14.04 6.18 -20.26
N ASN A 120 -14.98 6.39 -19.33
CA ASN A 120 -16.00 5.40 -19.00
C ASN A 120 -17.02 5.21 -20.13
N ASP A 121 -17.32 6.28 -20.89
CA ASP A 121 -18.32 6.22 -21.96
C ASP A 121 -17.78 5.40 -23.14
N LEU A 122 -16.50 5.61 -23.48
CA LEU A 122 -15.81 4.83 -24.51
C LEU A 122 -15.69 3.35 -24.10
N ALA A 123 -15.32 3.09 -22.85
CA ALA A 123 -15.21 1.73 -22.32
C ALA A 123 -16.54 0.97 -22.38
N MET A 124 -17.65 1.63 -22.02
CA MET A 124 -18.99 1.04 -22.08
C MET A 124 -19.42 0.76 -23.52
N GLN A 125 -19.19 1.71 -24.44
CA GLN A 125 -19.58 1.55 -25.85
C GLN A 125 -18.87 0.36 -26.51
N GLU A 126 -17.57 0.16 -26.25
CA GLU A 126 -16.87 -0.99 -26.81
C GLU A 126 -17.23 -2.32 -26.15
N ALA A 127 -17.51 -2.32 -24.84
CA ALA A 127 -18.04 -3.50 -24.18
C ALA A 127 -19.39 -3.93 -24.79
N GLU A 128 -20.29 -2.97 -25.08
CA GLU A 128 -21.58 -3.24 -25.73
C GLU A 128 -21.41 -3.76 -27.17
N GLN A 129 -20.50 -3.19 -27.96
CA GLN A 129 -20.21 -3.68 -29.31
C GLN A 129 -19.68 -5.11 -29.29
N ALA A 130 -18.73 -5.41 -28.40
CA ALA A 130 -18.20 -6.75 -28.21
C ALA A 130 -19.30 -7.75 -27.81
N LEU A 131 -20.17 -7.36 -26.88
CA LEU A 131 -21.29 -8.19 -26.46
C LEU A 131 -22.27 -8.45 -27.62
N LYS A 132 -22.54 -7.43 -28.43
CA LYS A 132 -23.43 -7.53 -29.60
C LYS A 132 -22.85 -8.42 -30.71
N LEU A 133 -21.54 -8.37 -30.94
CA LEU A 133 -20.86 -9.27 -31.88
C LEU A 133 -21.03 -10.74 -31.47
N VAL A 134 -20.92 -11.03 -30.16
CA VAL A 134 -21.14 -12.39 -29.63
C VAL A 134 -22.63 -12.77 -29.64
N SER A 135 -23.53 -11.84 -29.33
CA SER A 135 -24.97 -12.10 -29.27
C SER A 135 -25.66 -12.17 -30.63
N SER A 136 -25.01 -11.69 -31.70
CA SER A 136 -25.58 -11.68 -33.06
C SER A 136 -25.27 -12.96 -33.85
N THR A 137 -24.67 -13.98 -33.22
CA THR A 137 -24.65 -15.31 -33.81
C THR A 137 -25.99 -15.97 -33.47
N ASP A 138 -26.96 -15.75 -34.34
CA ASP A 138 -28.32 -16.30 -34.33
C ASP A 138 -28.37 -17.83 -34.60
N ASP A 139 -27.25 -18.52 -34.44
CA ASP A 139 -27.22 -19.98 -34.42
C ASP A 139 -27.45 -20.41 -32.97
N ASP A 140 -28.69 -20.77 -32.62
CA ASP A 140 -28.98 -21.46 -31.36
C ASP A 140 -28.04 -22.67 -31.28
N PRO A 141 -27.05 -22.67 -30.35
CA PRO A 141 -26.00 -23.69 -30.32
C PRO A 141 -26.54 -25.09 -30.02
N PHE A 142 -27.83 -25.21 -29.69
CA PHE A 142 -28.55 -26.47 -29.49
C PHE A 142 -29.52 -26.84 -30.64
N GLU A 143 -29.61 -26.06 -31.73
CA GLU A 143 -30.41 -26.40 -32.93
C GLU A 143 -30.02 -27.78 -33.50
N ALA A 144 -28.71 -28.07 -33.53
CA ALA A 144 -28.20 -29.36 -33.95
C ALA A 144 -28.71 -30.53 -33.08
N LEU A 145 -28.95 -30.28 -31.78
CA LEU A 145 -29.46 -31.27 -30.84
C LEU A 145 -30.96 -31.56 -31.08
N LYS A 146 -31.71 -30.53 -31.45
CA LYS A 146 -33.15 -30.59 -31.75
C LYS A 146 -33.44 -31.36 -33.05
N MET A 147 -32.50 -31.37 -33.99
CA MET A 147 -32.61 -32.16 -35.24
C MET A 147 -32.36 -33.67 -35.03
N MET A 148 -31.77 -34.08 -33.91
CA MET A 148 -31.46 -35.49 -33.62
C MET A 148 -32.59 -36.24 -32.88
N SER A 149 -33.60 -35.55 -32.34
CA SER A 149 -34.65 -36.18 -31.52
C SER A 149 -35.90 -36.64 -32.31
N ARG A 150 -35.75 -37.07 -33.57
CA ARG A 150 -36.86 -37.58 -34.39
C ARG A 150 -36.90 -39.11 -34.47
#